data_AF-A0A1S6HGZ6-F1
#
_entry.id   AF-A0A1S6HGZ6-F1
#
_cell.length_a   1.000
_cell.length_b   1.000
_cell.length_c   1.000
_cell.angle_alpha   90.00
_cell.angle_beta   90.00
_cell.angle_gamma   90.00
#
_symmetry.space_group_name_H-M   'P 1'
#
loop_
_entity.id
_entity.type
_entity.pdbx_description
1 polymer ?
#
loop_
_entity_poly.entity_id
_entity_poly.type
_entity_poly.pdbx_seq_one_letter_code
_entity_poly.pdbx_strand_id
1 'polypeptide(L)'
;METDETIILGIGVFIIIAKIASEVSSEFNRVKLEFVNFLLTRNGLIICAVVLFVVFIYLNYKLNYWIIKTNEKRRTRKEQFEQDLGEANKLLNSEIRYFNSNELRKHLNLLKESLRKIENDKDGDWLKEKIEENISEIELNLPVSIKKEKLDNLKRDESEIKENIRHLEYQKEHRLLELRELEETSLKKLRVDDNPVFIENDLTKKEKELLLKHDYKRAYEYCLDKQDFIHILVKPAMKHSVAHTFLVWSAMKMLTKINGISNVLDWDTRESDITFRYNNKKFALEIETGTLLKKKIQLRAKVDYLNEKYKDNWMIIVSKKNLVPKYSQFGRVSSRSDVPKKLKKMLKLVPSL
;
A
#
# COMPACT_ATOMS: atom_id res chain seq x y z
N MET A 1 76.43 78.51 -40.36
CA MET A 1 76.70 78.72 -41.80
C MET A 1 76.61 77.39 -42.55
N GLU A 2 75.55 76.61 -42.30
CA GLU A 2 75.24 75.32 -42.95
C GLU A 2 73.74 75.25 -43.32
N THR A 3 73.09 76.41 -43.45
CA THR A 3 71.64 76.54 -43.68
C THR A 3 71.27 76.82 -45.14
N ASP A 4 72.26 76.98 -46.02
CA ASP A 4 72.02 77.24 -47.45
C ASP A 4 71.96 75.97 -48.32
N GLU A 5 72.60 74.87 -47.90
CA GLU A 5 72.60 73.64 -48.73
C GLU A 5 71.29 72.85 -48.66
N THR A 6 70.56 72.91 -47.53
CA THR A 6 69.28 72.22 -47.38
C THR A 6 68.15 72.91 -48.16
N ILE A 7 68.21 74.24 -48.30
CA ILE A 7 67.25 75.01 -49.09
C ILE A 7 67.46 74.74 -50.59
N ILE A 8 68.71 74.62 -51.04
CA ILE A 8 69.03 74.30 -52.43
C ILE A 8 68.59 72.87 -52.80
N LEU A 9 68.75 71.89 -51.90
CA LEU A 9 68.25 70.53 -52.11
C LEU A 9 66.71 70.44 -52.12
N GLY A 10 66.03 71.21 -51.26
CA GLY A 10 64.57 71.27 -51.21
C GLY A 10 63.94 71.88 -52.47
N ILE A 11 64.54 72.94 -53.00
CA ILE A 11 64.10 73.58 -54.25
C ILE A 11 64.33 72.63 -55.44
N GLY A 12 65.43 71.89 -55.47
CA GLY A 12 65.71 70.90 -56.51
C GLY A 12 64.67 69.78 -56.58
N VAL A 13 64.28 69.18 -55.44
CA VAL A 13 63.27 68.11 -55.40
C VAL A 13 61.87 68.63 -55.77
N PHE A 14 61.51 69.84 -55.33
CA PHE A 14 60.21 70.42 -55.65
C PHE A 14 60.07 70.72 -57.15
N ILE A 15 61.14 71.18 -57.80
CA ILE A 15 61.17 71.39 -59.25
C ILE A 15 61.02 70.05 -59.99
N ILE A 16 61.61 68.96 -59.51
CA ILE A 16 61.49 67.64 -60.13
C ILE A 16 60.05 67.08 -60.00
N ILE A 17 59.43 67.18 -58.82
CA ILE A 17 58.04 66.72 -58.62
C ILE A 17 57.05 67.56 -59.42
N ALA A 18 57.22 68.89 -59.46
CA ALA A 18 56.40 69.77 -60.27
C ALA A 18 56.53 69.44 -61.77
N LYS A 19 57.73 69.05 -62.22
CA LYS A 19 57.97 68.62 -63.60
C LYS A 19 57.32 67.28 -63.92
N ILE A 20 57.39 66.29 -63.03
CA ILE A 20 56.71 64.99 -63.18
C ILE A 20 55.18 65.16 -63.16
N ALA A 21 54.63 65.96 -62.24
CA ALA A 21 53.19 66.22 -62.18
C ALA A 21 52.68 66.98 -63.41
N SER A 22 53.48 67.93 -63.92
CA SER A 22 53.23 68.61 -65.20
C SER A 22 53.24 67.63 -66.37
N GLU A 23 54.22 66.72 -66.44
CA GLU A 23 54.31 65.71 -67.49
C GLU A 23 53.15 64.70 -67.41
N VAL A 24 52.80 64.19 -66.23
CA VAL A 24 51.68 63.26 -66.03
C VAL A 24 50.33 63.94 -66.30
N SER A 25 50.14 65.20 -65.89
CA SER A 25 48.91 65.94 -66.23
C SER A 25 48.83 66.25 -67.72
N SER A 26 49.96 66.50 -68.39
CA SER A 26 49.99 66.72 -69.83
C SER A 26 49.72 65.42 -70.60
N GLU A 27 50.27 64.28 -70.17
CA GLU A 27 49.99 62.95 -70.73
C GLU A 27 48.54 62.53 -70.44
N PHE A 28 48.00 62.77 -69.24
CA PHE A 28 46.61 62.46 -68.94
C PHE A 28 45.63 63.32 -69.74
N ASN A 29 45.92 64.61 -69.91
CA ASN A 29 45.13 65.47 -70.80
C ASN A 29 45.29 65.07 -72.27
N ARG A 30 46.48 64.62 -72.70
CA ARG A 30 46.70 64.10 -74.05
C ARG A 30 45.96 62.79 -74.29
N VAL A 31 46.00 61.85 -73.35
CA VAL A 31 45.21 60.60 -73.37
C VAL A 31 43.71 60.88 -73.32
N LYS A 32 43.27 61.87 -72.54
CA LYS A 32 41.86 62.28 -72.51
C LYS A 32 41.43 62.94 -73.82
N LEU A 33 42.29 63.75 -74.44
CA LEU A 33 42.05 64.36 -75.76
C LEU A 33 42.07 63.30 -76.87
N GLU A 34 43.02 62.36 -76.84
CA GLU A 34 43.12 61.23 -77.77
C GLU A 34 41.95 60.26 -77.59
N PHE A 35 41.48 60.03 -76.36
CA PHE A 35 40.30 59.22 -76.07
C PHE A 35 39.00 59.92 -76.50
N VAL A 36 38.87 61.23 -76.29
CA VAL A 36 37.72 62.01 -76.79
C VAL A 36 37.75 62.08 -78.32
N ASN A 37 38.92 62.30 -78.94
CA ASN A 37 39.07 62.24 -80.40
C ASN A 37 38.78 60.84 -80.93
N PHE A 38 39.21 59.78 -80.24
CA PHE A 38 38.88 58.39 -80.56
C PHE A 38 37.37 58.14 -80.47
N LEU A 39 36.72 58.60 -79.40
CA LEU A 39 35.26 58.55 -79.22
C LEU A 39 34.50 59.34 -80.30
N LEU A 40 35.08 60.42 -80.81
CA LEU A 40 34.53 61.25 -81.90
C LEU A 40 34.87 60.70 -83.29
N THR A 41 35.84 59.80 -83.42
CA THR A 41 36.05 59.08 -84.68
C THR A 41 34.93 58.08 -84.91
N ARG A 42 34.58 57.85 -86.19
CA ARG A 42 33.55 56.90 -86.59
C ARG A 42 33.69 55.52 -85.92
N ASN A 43 34.92 55.07 -85.69
CA ASN A 43 35.22 53.78 -85.09
C ASN A 43 34.96 53.76 -83.57
N GLY A 44 35.25 54.85 -82.84
CA GLY A 44 34.92 54.94 -81.42
C GLY A 44 33.43 54.97 -81.14
N LEU A 45 32.64 55.67 -81.97
CA LEU A 45 31.17 55.63 -81.89
C LEU A 45 30.60 54.22 -82.10
N ILE A 46 31.16 53.45 -83.05
CA ILE A 46 30.75 52.06 -83.29
C ILE A 46 31.07 51.20 -82.06
N ILE A 47 32.26 51.33 -81.47
CA ILE A 47 32.64 50.58 -80.27
C ILE A 47 31.74 50.92 -79.08
N CYS A 48 31.43 52.21 -78.87
CA CYS A 48 30.49 52.62 -77.82
C CYS A 48 29.07 52.08 -78.06
N ALA A 49 28.58 52.10 -79.30
CA ALA A 49 27.28 51.52 -79.63
C ALA A 49 27.24 50.01 -79.37
N VAL A 50 28.32 49.28 -79.69
CA VAL A 50 28.45 47.84 -79.39
C VAL A 50 28.48 47.59 -77.88
N VAL A 51 29.26 48.36 -77.12
CA VAL A 51 29.31 48.23 -75.65
C VAL A 51 27.95 48.55 -75.02
N LEU A 52 27.28 49.61 -75.44
CA LEU A 52 25.93 49.95 -74.98
C LEU A 52 24.92 48.87 -75.32
N PHE A 53 25.01 48.28 -76.51
CA PHE A 53 24.16 47.17 -76.93
C PHE A 53 24.40 45.92 -76.06
N VAL A 54 25.65 45.57 -75.77
CA VAL A 54 26.00 44.46 -74.88
C VAL A 54 25.50 44.72 -73.45
N VAL A 55 25.66 45.93 -72.93
CA VAL A 55 25.13 46.35 -71.62
C VAL A 55 23.60 46.26 -71.61
N PHE A 56 22.93 46.71 -72.68
CA PHE A 56 21.47 46.61 -72.82
C PHE A 56 21.00 45.16 -72.83
N ILE A 57 21.67 44.27 -73.57
CA ILE A 57 21.37 42.82 -73.56
C ILE A 57 21.53 42.26 -72.14
N TYR A 58 22.63 42.59 -71.47
CA TYR A 58 22.89 42.12 -70.11
C TYR A 58 21.83 42.61 -69.11
N LEU A 59 21.42 43.88 -69.20
CA LEU A 59 20.36 44.46 -68.36
C LEU A 59 19.01 43.77 -68.61
N ASN A 60 18.64 43.53 -69.87
CA ASN A 60 17.41 42.80 -70.21
C ASN A 60 17.44 41.36 -69.71
N TYR A 61 18.58 40.66 -69.85
CA TYR A 61 18.76 39.32 -69.31
C TYR A 61 18.60 39.31 -67.79
N LYS A 62 19.24 40.26 -67.08
CA LYS A 62 19.14 40.37 -65.62
C LYS A 62 17.71 40.69 -65.16
N LEU A 63 17.01 41.57 -65.88
CA LEU A 63 15.62 41.91 -65.61
C LEU A 63 14.71 40.69 -65.82
N ASN A 64 14.83 39.99 -66.95
CA ASN A 64 14.06 38.78 -67.23
C ASN A 64 14.34 37.66 -66.23
N TYR A 65 15.61 37.43 -65.87
CA TYR A 65 15.97 36.47 -64.83
C TYR A 65 15.34 36.85 -63.49
N TRP A 66 15.36 38.13 -63.11
CA TRP A 66 14.70 38.61 -61.90
C TRP A 66 13.17 38.41 -61.96
N ILE A 67 12.52 38.70 -63.09
CA ILE A 67 11.07 38.47 -63.28
C ILE A 67 10.74 36.98 -63.17
N ILE A 68 11.47 36.10 -63.88
CA ILE A 68 11.25 34.64 -63.85
C ILE A 68 11.43 34.12 -62.43
N LYS A 69 12.53 34.48 -61.77
CA LYS A 69 12.81 34.07 -60.38
C LYS A 69 11.76 34.59 -59.41
N THR A 70 11.24 35.79 -59.64
CA THR A 70 10.17 36.38 -58.82
C THR A 70 8.85 35.66 -59.06
N ASN A 71 8.53 35.32 -60.32
CA ASN A 71 7.32 34.59 -60.69
C ASN A 71 7.37 33.14 -60.21
N GLU A 72 8.52 32.47 -60.30
CA GLU A 72 8.73 31.12 -59.76
C GLU A 72 8.56 31.11 -58.24
N LYS A 73 9.15 32.08 -57.54
CA LYS A 73 8.90 32.28 -56.10
C LYS A 73 7.44 32.56 -55.78
N ARG A 74 6.73 33.32 -56.61
CA ARG A 74 5.29 33.57 -56.45
C ARG A 74 4.47 32.29 -56.68
N ARG A 75 4.84 31.49 -57.68
CA ARG A 75 4.18 30.23 -58.01
C ARG A 75 4.37 29.19 -56.90
N THR A 76 5.60 28.97 -56.44
CA THR A 76 5.87 28.03 -55.34
C THR A 76 5.20 28.46 -54.04
N ARG A 77 5.17 29.76 -53.74
CA ARG A 77 4.39 30.29 -52.61
C ARG A 77 2.89 30.03 -52.77
N LYS A 78 2.35 30.22 -53.97
CA LYS A 78 0.93 29.98 -54.25
C LYS A 78 0.58 28.49 -54.15
N GLU A 79 1.41 27.61 -54.70
CA GLU A 79 1.23 26.16 -54.62
C GLU A 79 1.31 25.68 -53.15
N GLN A 80 2.28 26.18 -52.38
CA GLN A 80 2.36 25.90 -50.95
C GLN A 80 1.12 26.40 -50.19
N PHE A 81 0.65 27.60 -50.52
CA PHE A 81 -0.55 28.18 -49.91
C PHE A 81 -1.81 27.36 -50.22
N GLU A 82 -1.99 26.92 -51.47
CA GLU A 82 -3.11 26.05 -51.86
C GLU A 82 -3.06 24.70 -51.14
N GLN A 83 -1.87 24.13 -50.93
CA GLN A 83 -1.69 22.93 -50.13
C GLN A 83 -2.07 23.16 -48.66
N ASP A 84 -1.54 24.23 -48.04
CA ASP A 84 -1.82 24.58 -46.65
C ASP A 84 -3.33 24.83 -46.44
N LEU A 85 -4.00 25.44 -47.42
CA LEU A 85 -5.44 25.67 -47.45
C LEU A 85 -6.23 24.34 -47.55
N GLY A 86 -5.76 23.41 -48.37
CA GLY A 86 -6.35 22.07 -48.48
C GLY A 86 -6.22 21.27 -47.18
N GLU A 87 -5.08 21.34 -46.50
CA GLU A 87 -4.85 20.72 -45.20
C GLU A 87 -5.73 21.33 -44.10
N ALA A 88 -5.81 22.66 -44.04
CA ALA A 88 -6.69 23.37 -43.10
C ALA A 88 -8.16 23.00 -43.28
N ASN A 89 -8.65 22.95 -44.53
CA ASN A 89 -10.03 22.53 -44.81
C ASN A 89 -10.31 21.07 -44.40
N LYS A 90 -9.34 20.17 -44.53
CA LYS A 90 -9.49 18.79 -44.03
C LYS A 90 -9.63 18.76 -42.50
N LEU A 91 -8.88 19.60 -41.80
CA LEU A 91 -8.98 19.72 -40.34
C LEU A 91 -10.35 20.27 -39.92
N LEU A 92 -10.82 21.35 -40.56
CA LEU A 92 -12.12 21.97 -40.27
C LEU A 92 -13.32 21.03 -40.49
N ASN A 93 -13.22 20.11 -41.44
CA ASN A 93 -14.29 19.15 -41.73
C ASN A 93 -14.26 17.90 -40.82
N SER A 94 -13.35 17.83 -39.85
CA SER A 94 -13.29 16.68 -38.94
C SER A 94 -14.37 16.76 -37.85
N GLU A 95 -14.98 15.61 -37.50
CA GLU A 95 -16.05 15.56 -36.49
C GLU A 95 -15.48 15.61 -35.06
N ILE A 96 -15.13 16.81 -34.60
CA ILE A 96 -14.52 17.06 -33.28
C ILE A 96 -15.35 16.56 -32.09
N ARG A 97 -16.66 16.31 -32.29
CA ARG A 97 -17.60 15.86 -31.24
C ARG A 97 -17.25 14.49 -30.66
N TYR A 98 -16.52 13.66 -31.40
CA TYR A 98 -16.15 12.31 -30.97
C TYR A 98 -14.73 12.23 -30.40
N PHE A 99 -14.00 13.34 -30.38
CA PHE A 99 -12.61 13.34 -29.93
C PHE A 99 -12.52 13.28 -28.40
N ASN A 100 -11.64 12.40 -27.91
CA ASN A 100 -11.23 12.42 -26.51
C ASN A 100 -10.32 13.64 -26.21
N SER A 101 -9.96 13.83 -24.95
CA SER A 101 -9.19 15.01 -24.52
C SER A 101 -7.82 15.12 -25.21
N ASN A 102 -7.16 14.00 -25.50
CA ASN A 102 -5.88 13.97 -26.20
C ASN A 102 -6.03 14.27 -27.69
N GLU A 103 -7.07 13.73 -28.33
CA GLU A 103 -7.40 14.00 -29.73
C GLU A 103 -7.75 15.47 -29.95
N LEU A 104 -8.54 16.06 -29.04
CA LEU A 104 -8.86 17.50 -29.06
C LEU A 104 -7.60 18.36 -28.93
N ARG A 105 -6.65 18.02 -28.04
CA ARG A 105 -5.37 18.74 -27.91
C ARG A 105 -4.54 18.66 -29.17
N LYS A 106 -4.44 17.46 -29.76
CA LYS A 106 -3.71 17.25 -31.02
C LYS A 106 -4.34 18.06 -32.14
N HIS A 107 -5.67 18.04 -32.25
CA HIS A 107 -6.40 18.78 -33.27
C HIS A 107 -6.26 20.30 -33.11
N LEU A 108 -6.35 20.79 -31.87
CA LEU A 108 -6.10 22.20 -31.53
C LEU A 108 -4.71 22.67 -31.95
N ASN A 109 -3.68 21.86 -31.70
CA ASN A 109 -2.30 22.19 -32.09
C ASN A 109 -2.13 22.25 -33.61
N LEU A 110 -2.75 21.32 -34.34
CA LEU A 110 -2.73 21.32 -35.81
C LEU A 110 -3.42 22.55 -36.39
N LEU A 111 -4.60 22.92 -35.86
CA LEU A 111 -5.31 24.14 -36.27
C LEU A 111 -4.50 25.41 -35.99
N LYS A 112 -3.83 25.50 -34.82
CA LYS A 112 -2.94 26.61 -34.49
C LYS A 112 -1.73 26.68 -35.43
N GLU A 113 -1.18 25.55 -35.86
CA GLU A 113 -0.10 25.51 -36.85
C GLU A 113 -0.58 25.97 -38.23
N SER A 114 -1.74 25.48 -38.68
CA SER A 114 -2.36 25.92 -39.94
C SER A 114 -2.67 27.42 -39.93
N LEU A 115 -3.16 27.97 -38.81
CA LEU A 115 -3.42 29.40 -38.67
C LEU A 115 -2.15 30.23 -38.88
N ARG A 116 -1.03 29.82 -38.25
CA ARG A 116 0.28 30.50 -38.40
C ARG A 116 0.80 30.49 -39.83
N LYS A 117 0.56 29.41 -40.59
CA LYS A 117 0.97 29.32 -42.02
C LYS A 117 0.19 30.32 -42.89
N ILE A 118 -1.07 30.57 -42.56
CA ILE A 118 -2.01 31.37 -43.35
C ILE A 118 -2.07 32.85 -42.89
N GLU A 119 -1.59 33.18 -41.69
CA GLU A 119 -1.73 34.49 -41.02
C GLU A 119 -1.37 35.70 -41.91
N ASN A 120 -0.29 35.59 -42.69
CA ASN A 120 0.23 36.69 -43.52
C ASN A 120 -0.41 36.80 -44.92
N ASP A 121 -1.26 35.84 -45.31
CA ASP A 121 -1.89 35.84 -46.62
C ASP A 121 -3.26 36.52 -46.58
N LYS A 122 -3.51 37.45 -47.49
CA LYS A 122 -4.78 38.20 -47.57
C LYS A 122 -5.90 37.35 -48.17
N ASP A 123 -5.57 36.38 -49.02
CA ASP A 123 -6.58 35.57 -49.70
C ASP A 123 -7.21 34.52 -48.76
N GLY A 124 -6.64 34.36 -47.55
CA GLY A 124 -7.05 33.38 -46.54
C GLY A 124 -7.97 33.91 -45.43
N ASP A 125 -8.42 35.16 -45.45
CA ASP A 125 -9.10 35.79 -44.30
C ASP A 125 -10.37 35.04 -43.84
N TRP A 126 -11.22 34.59 -44.78
CA TRP A 126 -12.41 33.79 -44.45
C TRP A 126 -12.09 32.45 -43.77
N LEU A 127 -10.92 31.87 -44.10
CA LEU A 127 -10.48 30.60 -43.54
C LEU A 127 -9.88 30.80 -42.15
N LYS A 128 -9.19 31.92 -41.92
CA LYS A 128 -8.68 32.31 -40.59
C LYS A 128 -9.82 32.39 -39.60
N GLU A 129 -10.90 33.10 -39.95
CA GLU A 129 -12.10 33.23 -39.10
C GLU A 129 -12.67 31.85 -38.72
N LYS A 130 -12.84 30.95 -39.69
CA LYS A 130 -13.31 29.58 -39.42
C LYS A 130 -12.37 28.75 -38.55
N ILE A 131 -11.06 28.91 -38.73
CA ILE A 131 -10.06 28.25 -37.88
C ILE A 131 -10.13 28.79 -36.45
N GLU A 132 -10.23 30.10 -36.28
CA GLU A 132 -10.36 30.76 -34.98
C GLU A 132 -11.65 30.36 -34.26
N GLU A 133 -12.77 30.25 -34.97
CA GLU A 133 -14.03 29.73 -34.45
C GLU A 133 -13.88 28.28 -33.95
N ASN A 134 -13.29 27.39 -34.75
CA ASN A 134 -13.04 25.99 -34.36
C ASN A 134 -12.07 25.88 -33.18
N ILE A 135 -11.00 26.69 -33.18
CA ILE A 135 -10.07 26.78 -32.05
C ILE A 135 -10.84 27.16 -30.78
N SER A 136 -11.69 28.18 -30.85
CA SER A 136 -12.50 28.66 -29.72
C SER A 136 -13.48 27.59 -29.23
N GLU A 137 -14.15 26.87 -30.15
CA GLU A 137 -15.05 25.77 -29.82
C GLU A 137 -14.30 24.61 -29.12
N ILE A 138 -13.12 24.24 -29.63
CA ILE A 138 -12.29 23.20 -29.02
C ILE A 138 -11.78 23.63 -27.64
N GLU A 139 -11.32 24.88 -27.50
CA GLU A 139 -10.84 25.42 -26.22
C GLU A 139 -11.95 25.46 -25.16
N LEU A 140 -13.20 25.72 -25.56
CA LEU A 140 -14.37 25.66 -24.69
C LEU A 140 -14.72 24.21 -24.28
N ASN A 141 -14.67 23.27 -25.23
CA ASN A 141 -15.06 21.87 -25.01
C ASN A 141 -13.98 21.01 -24.36
N LEU A 142 -12.70 21.35 -24.52
CA LEU A 142 -11.58 20.56 -24.02
C LEU A 142 -11.62 20.38 -22.48
N PRO A 143 -11.85 21.42 -21.66
CA PRO A 143 -12.00 21.25 -20.21
C PRO A 143 -13.17 20.33 -19.82
N VAL A 144 -14.27 20.36 -20.59
CA VAL A 144 -15.44 19.49 -20.36
C VAL A 144 -15.08 18.03 -20.66
N SER A 145 -14.42 17.78 -21.79
CA SER A 145 -13.95 16.44 -22.18
C SER A 145 -12.97 15.87 -21.14
N ILE A 146 -12.01 16.67 -20.68
CA ILE A 146 -11.06 16.27 -19.60
C ILE A 146 -11.80 15.91 -18.32
N LYS A 147 -12.78 16.74 -17.89
CA LYS A 147 -13.57 16.45 -16.68
C LYS A 147 -14.38 15.18 -16.82
N LYS A 148 -14.99 14.94 -17.99
CA LYS A 148 -15.76 13.73 -18.27
C LYS A 148 -14.88 12.48 -18.22
N GLU A 149 -13.73 12.49 -18.90
CA GLU A 149 -12.77 11.38 -18.87
C GLU A 149 -12.28 11.09 -17.46
N LYS A 150 -11.94 12.14 -16.69
CA LYS A 150 -11.55 11.99 -15.28
C LYS A 150 -12.67 11.36 -14.45
N LEU A 151 -13.92 11.81 -14.64
CA LEU A 151 -15.07 11.25 -13.93
C LEU A 151 -15.30 9.78 -14.30
N ASP A 152 -15.18 9.43 -15.58
CA ASP A 152 -15.35 8.06 -16.04
C ASP A 152 -14.25 7.14 -15.50
N ASN A 153 -13.00 7.60 -15.46
CA ASN A 153 -11.91 6.88 -14.82
C ASN A 153 -12.15 6.69 -13.31
N LEU A 154 -12.57 7.75 -12.60
CA LEU A 154 -12.91 7.64 -11.18
C LEU A 154 -14.05 6.65 -10.91
N LYS A 155 -15.06 6.57 -11.80
CA LYS A 155 -16.13 5.57 -11.69
C LYS A 155 -15.64 4.15 -11.90
N ARG A 156 -14.68 3.94 -12.81
CA ARG A 156 -14.03 2.62 -12.99
C ARG A 156 -13.24 2.25 -11.75
N ASP A 157 -12.41 3.17 -11.25
CA ASP A 157 -11.60 2.97 -10.03
C ASP A 157 -12.50 2.67 -8.83
N GLU A 158 -13.61 3.41 -8.66
CA GLU A 158 -14.58 3.16 -7.60
C GLU A 158 -15.19 1.76 -7.70
N SER A 159 -15.51 1.31 -8.91
CA SER A 159 -16.08 -0.02 -9.16
C SER A 159 -15.08 -1.13 -8.84
N GLU A 160 -13.81 -0.95 -9.25
CA GLU A 160 -12.71 -1.87 -8.95
C GLU A 160 -12.44 -1.96 -7.45
N ILE A 161 -12.36 -0.82 -6.76
CA ILE A 161 -12.19 -0.77 -5.30
C ILE A 161 -13.34 -1.49 -4.58
N LYS A 162 -14.59 -1.29 -5.03
CA LYS A 162 -15.76 -1.98 -4.45
C LYS A 162 -15.70 -3.50 -4.63
N GLU A 163 -15.18 -3.98 -5.75
CA GLU A 163 -14.98 -5.42 -5.97
C GLU A 163 -13.87 -5.96 -5.07
N ASN A 164 -12.75 -5.25 -4.97
CA ASN A 164 -11.64 -5.62 -4.10
C ASN A 164 -12.05 -5.69 -2.61
N ILE A 165 -12.87 -4.73 -2.14
CA ILE A 165 -13.41 -4.75 -0.77
C ILE A 165 -14.26 -6.01 -0.55
N ARG A 166 -15.19 -6.31 -1.46
CA ARG A 166 -16.05 -7.52 -1.36
C ARG A 166 -15.22 -8.80 -1.33
N HIS A 167 -14.16 -8.88 -2.14
CA HIS A 167 -13.26 -10.02 -2.14
C HIS A 167 -12.51 -10.18 -0.82
N LEU A 168 -12.00 -9.08 -0.24
CA LEU A 168 -11.29 -9.10 1.04
C LEU A 168 -12.21 -9.44 2.21
N GLU A 169 -13.45 -8.94 2.20
CA GLU A 169 -14.47 -9.30 3.19
C GLU A 169 -14.76 -10.80 3.15
N TYR A 170 -14.96 -11.36 1.96
CA TYR A 170 -15.14 -12.80 1.77
C TYR A 170 -13.94 -13.62 2.31
N GLN A 171 -12.70 -13.23 1.96
CA GLN A 171 -11.51 -13.91 2.47
C GLN A 171 -11.39 -13.84 4.00
N LYS A 172 -11.75 -12.69 4.60
CA LYS A 172 -11.75 -12.51 6.05
C LYS A 172 -12.75 -13.44 6.72
N GLU A 173 -13.97 -13.54 6.20
CA GLU A 173 -15.00 -14.45 6.73
C GLU A 173 -14.57 -15.92 6.64
N HIS A 174 -14.02 -16.33 5.51
CA HIS A 174 -13.52 -17.70 5.32
C HIS A 174 -12.41 -18.05 6.32
N ARG A 175 -11.42 -17.17 6.49
CA ARG A 175 -10.34 -17.38 7.48
C ARG A 175 -10.86 -17.43 8.91
N LEU A 176 -11.89 -16.64 9.24
CA LEU A 176 -12.52 -16.69 10.56
C LEU A 176 -13.23 -18.02 10.80
N LEU A 177 -13.85 -18.60 9.78
CA LEU A 177 -14.47 -19.92 9.86
C LEU A 177 -13.41 -21.02 10.08
N GLU A 178 -12.34 -21.03 9.29
CA GLU A 178 -11.22 -21.98 9.44
C GLU A 178 -10.62 -21.91 10.85
N LEU A 179 -10.43 -20.70 11.39
CA LEU A 179 -9.93 -20.52 12.75
C LEU A 179 -10.89 -21.08 13.80
N ARG A 180 -12.21 -20.91 13.62
CA ARG A 180 -13.21 -21.51 14.52
C ARG A 180 -13.18 -23.03 14.47
N GLU A 181 -13.11 -23.62 13.28
CA GLU A 181 -13.04 -25.08 13.11
C GLU A 181 -11.76 -25.66 13.74
N LEU A 182 -10.63 -24.96 13.59
CA LEU A 182 -9.36 -25.33 14.25
C LEU A 182 -9.45 -25.23 15.77
N GLU A 183 -10.09 -24.18 16.29
CA GLU A 183 -10.34 -24.02 17.73
C GLU A 183 -11.23 -25.16 18.25
N GLU A 184 -12.37 -25.44 17.61
CA GLU A 184 -13.28 -26.53 17.98
C GLU A 184 -12.61 -27.90 17.94
N THR A 185 -11.82 -28.16 16.89
CA THR A 185 -11.05 -29.40 16.76
C THR A 185 -10.02 -29.54 17.89
N SER A 186 -9.37 -28.44 18.26
CA SER A 186 -8.39 -28.42 19.36
C SER A 186 -9.07 -28.65 20.72
N LEU A 187 -10.23 -28.02 20.98
CA LEU A 187 -11.01 -28.24 22.19
C LEU A 187 -11.50 -29.69 22.29
N LYS A 188 -11.98 -30.27 21.18
CA LYS A 188 -12.41 -31.67 21.12
C LYS A 188 -11.25 -32.62 21.42
N LYS A 189 -10.05 -32.36 20.87
CA LYS A 189 -8.83 -33.13 21.16
C LYS A 189 -8.46 -33.08 22.64
N LEU A 190 -8.60 -31.91 23.27
CA LEU A 190 -8.35 -31.75 24.70
C LEU A 190 -9.45 -32.35 25.59
N ARG A 191 -10.60 -32.74 25.02
CA ARG A 191 -11.78 -33.25 25.74
C ARG A 191 -12.23 -32.29 26.85
N VAL A 192 -12.33 -31.00 26.53
CA VAL A 192 -12.64 -29.95 27.51
C VAL A 192 -13.97 -30.14 28.25
N ASP A 193 -14.95 -30.81 27.63
CA ASP A 193 -16.24 -31.08 28.25
C ASP A 193 -16.15 -32.15 29.35
N ASP A 194 -15.22 -33.10 29.21
CA ASP A 194 -15.02 -34.20 30.16
C ASP A 194 -13.92 -33.89 31.19
N ASN A 195 -13.09 -32.88 30.93
CA ASN A 195 -11.90 -32.62 31.73
C ASN A 195 -11.87 -31.19 32.28
N PRO A 196 -12.27 -30.99 33.55
CA PRO A 196 -12.25 -29.68 34.18
C PRO A 196 -10.85 -29.20 34.58
N VAL A 197 -9.81 -30.06 34.51
CA VAL A 197 -8.45 -29.76 35.00
C VAL A 197 -7.37 -30.20 34.01
N PHE A 198 -6.47 -29.29 33.67
CA PHE A 198 -5.27 -29.58 32.89
C PHE A 198 -4.02 -29.19 33.67
N ILE A 199 -2.98 -30.03 33.61
CA ILE A 199 -1.67 -29.72 34.16
C ILE A 199 -0.95 -28.81 33.17
N GLU A 200 -0.50 -27.64 33.62
CA GLU A 200 0.00 -26.61 32.72
C GLU A 200 1.28 -27.03 31.97
N ASN A 201 2.10 -27.90 32.56
CA ASN A 201 3.33 -28.39 31.92
C ASN A 201 3.05 -29.40 30.78
N ASP A 202 1.85 -29.98 30.74
CA ASP A 202 1.47 -30.98 29.74
C ASP A 202 0.81 -30.33 28.49
N LEU A 203 0.72 -28.99 28.47
CA LEU A 203 0.03 -28.22 27.43
C LEU A 203 1.01 -27.38 26.60
N THR A 204 0.75 -27.30 25.30
CA THR A 204 1.41 -26.33 24.42
C THR A 204 0.93 -24.91 24.71
N LYS A 205 1.70 -23.90 24.26
CA LYS A 205 1.33 -22.48 24.42
C LYS A 205 -0.05 -22.15 23.83
N LYS A 206 -0.34 -22.68 22.63
CA LYS A 206 -1.63 -22.48 21.94
C LYS A 206 -2.79 -23.09 22.73
N GLU A 207 -2.62 -24.29 23.27
CA GLU A 207 -3.66 -24.95 24.08
C GLU A 207 -3.91 -24.18 25.39
N LYS A 208 -2.87 -23.62 26.03
CA LYS A 208 -3.04 -22.77 27.22
C LYS A 208 -3.86 -21.52 26.91
N GLU A 209 -3.53 -20.82 25.82
CA GLU A 209 -4.25 -19.62 25.38
C GLU A 209 -5.71 -19.95 25.04
N LEU A 210 -5.94 -21.08 24.35
CA LEU A 210 -7.28 -21.57 24.04
C LEU A 210 -8.08 -21.87 25.32
N LEU A 211 -7.53 -22.64 26.26
CA LEU A 211 -8.22 -22.95 27.52
C LEU A 211 -8.56 -21.68 28.31
N LEU A 212 -7.65 -20.70 28.38
CA LEU A 212 -7.90 -19.42 29.02
C LEU A 212 -9.04 -18.63 28.36
N LYS A 213 -9.12 -18.67 27.01
CA LYS A 213 -10.24 -18.09 26.25
C LYS A 213 -11.59 -18.74 26.59
N HIS A 214 -11.58 -20.01 27.00
CA HIS A 214 -12.76 -20.79 27.38
C HIS A 214 -12.98 -20.89 28.91
N ASP A 215 -12.64 -19.80 29.62
CA ASP A 215 -12.88 -19.58 31.06
C ASP A 215 -12.12 -20.51 32.03
N TYR A 216 -11.09 -21.22 31.57
CA TYR A 216 -10.17 -21.89 32.48
C TYR A 216 -9.35 -20.84 33.24
N LYS A 217 -9.07 -21.12 34.52
CA LYS A 217 -8.32 -20.24 35.40
C LYS A 217 -7.00 -20.91 35.77
N ARG A 218 -5.91 -20.14 35.74
CA ARG A 218 -4.61 -20.59 36.26
C ARG A 218 -4.67 -20.67 37.78
N ALA A 219 -4.08 -21.72 38.33
CA ALA A 219 -3.89 -21.87 39.77
C ALA A 219 -2.60 -22.63 40.07
N TYR A 220 -2.15 -22.50 41.32
CA TYR A 220 -1.03 -23.23 41.87
C TYR A 220 -1.51 -23.94 43.14
N GLU A 221 -1.75 -25.24 43.04
CA GLU A 221 -2.50 -25.99 44.05
C GLU A 221 -1.80 -27.31 44.40
N TYR A 222 -1.97 -27.76 45.65
CA TYR A 222 -1.38 -29.01 46.14
C TYR A 222 -2.11 -30.24 45.59
N CYS A 223 -1.40 -31.05 44.82
CA CYS A 223 -1.91 -32.28 44.23
C CYS A 223 -1.75 -33.46 45.20
N LEU A 224 -2.85 -34.12 45.56
CA LEU A 224 -2.87 -35.31 46.42
C LEU A 224 -2.15 -36.51 45.82
N ASP A 225 -2.16 -36.64 44.50
CA ASP A 225 -1.48 -37.71 43.79
C ASP A 225 0.05 -37.52 43.76
N LYS A 226 0.50 -36.30 43.43
CA LYS A 226 1.95 -35.98 43.35
C LYS A 226 2.58 -35.62 44.71
N GLN A 227 1.76 -35.31 45.71
CA GLN A 227 2.20 -34.77 47.00
C GLN A 227 3.04 -33.49 46.87
N ASP A 228 2.70 -32.64 45.90
CA ASP A 228 3.41 -31.39 45.60
C ASP A 228 2.46 -30.34 45.00
N PHE A 229 2.85 -29.07 45.03
CA PHE A 229 2.14 -27.99 44.36
C PHE A 229 2.46 -27.94 42.87
N ILE A 230 1.42 -27.84 42.04
CA ILE A 230 1.57 -27.83 40.58
C ILE A 230 0.78 -26.69 39.94
N HIS A 231 1.30 -26.19 38.81
CA HIS A 231 0.61 -25.24 37.95
C HIS A 231 -0.45 -25.96 37.11
N ILE A 232 -1.67 -25.43 37.13
CA ILE A 232 -2.84 -26.04 36.51
C ILE A 232 -3.74 -24.97 35.87
N LEU A 233 -4.52 -25.41 34.90
CA LEU A 233 -5.66 -24.69 34.34
C LEU A 233 -6.94 -25.43 34.73
N VAL A 234 -7.86 -24.73 35.40
CA VAL A 234 -9.09 -25.33 35.95
C VAL A 234 -10.31 -24.56 35.49
N LYS A 235 -11.32 -25.26 34.99
CA LYS A 235 -12.65 -24.70 34.73
C LYS A 235 -13.60 -25.13 35.85
N PRO A 236 -13.86 -24.28 36.86
CA PRO A 236 -14.74 -24.64 37.95
C PRO A 236 -16.19 -24.79 37.47
N ALA A 237 -16.86 -25.85 37.91
CA ALA A 237 -18.30 -26.01 37.75
C ALA A 237 -19.06 -24.88 38.46
N MET A 238 -20.29 -24.59 38.03
CA MET A 238 -21.09 -23.50 38.58
C MET A 238 -21.15 -23.60 40.12
N LYS A 239 -20.72 -22.52 40.81
CA LYS A 239 -20.68 -22.36 42.29
C LYS A 239 -19.50 -23.01 43.03
N HIS A 240 -18.63 -23.77 42.36
CA HIS A 240 -17.42 -24.29 42.98
C HIS A 240 -16.25 -23.30 42.83
N SER A 241 -15.37 -23.29 43.83
CA SER A 241 -14.10 -22.54 43.74
C SER A 241 -13.06 -23.36 42.99
N VAL A 242 -12.10 -22.70 42.34
CA VAL A 242 -10.96 -23.35 41.65
C VAL A 242 -10.26 -24.36 42.57
N ALA A 243 -10.01 -23.98 43.82
CA ALA A 243 -9.37 -24.80 44.84
C ALA A 243 -10.18 -26.05 45.22
N HIS A 244 -11.51 -25.97 45.18
CA HIS A 244 -12.40 -27.10 45.45
C HIS A 244 -12.45 -28.04 44.23
N THR A 245 -12.73 -27.52 43.03
CA THR A 245 -12.75 -28.32 41.79
C THR A 245 -11.45 -29.08 41.58
N PHE A 246 -10.31 -28.43 41.76
CA PHE A 246 -9.02 -29.11 41.65
C PHE A 246 -8.82 -30.19 42.71
N LEU A 247 -9.23 -29.94 43.95
CA LEU A 247 -9.06 -30.90 45.03
C LEU A 247 -9.93 -32.15 44.82
N VAL A 248 -11.15 -32.00 44.29
CA VAL A 248 -12.02 -33.11 43.87
C VAL A 248 -11.31 -33.95 42.81
N TRP A 249 -10.88 -33.31 41.72
CA TRP A 249 -10.15 -33.98 40.64
C TRP A 249 -8.89 -34.70 41.13
N SER A 250 -8.11 -34.05 41.99
CA SER A 250 -6.86 -34.60 42.52
C SER A 250 -7.10 -35.81 43.42
N ALA A 251 -8.16 -35.78 44.24
CA ALA A 251 -8.57 -36.91 45.06
C ALA A 251 -9.05 -38.09 44.21
N MET A 252 -9.87 -37.85 43.18
CA MET A 252 -10.31 -38.90 42.25
C MET A 252 -9.12 -39.56 41.55
N LYS A 253 -8.19 -38.76 41.01
CA LYS A 253 -6.98 -39.26 40.33
C LYS A 253 -6.13 -40.14 41.25
N MET A 254 -5.95 -39.73 42.51
CA MET A 254 -5.26 -40.53 43.51
C MET A 254 -6.02 -41.85 43.80
N LEU A 255 -7.35 -41.80 43.98
CA LEU A 255 -8.17 -42.99 44.23
C LEU A 255 -8.10 -44.01 43.10
N THR A 256 -8.13 -43.56 41.84
CA THR A 256 -8.08 -44.46 40.67
C THR A 256 -6.77 -45.24 40.54
N LYS A 257 -5.70 -44.82 41.22
CA LYS A 257 -4.41 -45.53 41.24
C LYS A 257 -4.28 -46.57 42.36
N ILE A 258 -5.23 -46.61 43.30
CA ILE A 258 -5.17 -47.54 44.43
C ILE A 258 -5.87 -48.85 44.02
N ASN A 259 -5.11 -49.94 44.06
CA ASN A 259 -5.61 -51.27 43.72
C ASN A 259 -6.82 -51.67 44.59
N GLY A 260 -7.86 -52.21 43.93
CA GLY A 260 -9.10 -52.66 44.57
C GLY A 260 -10.15 -51.57 44.77
N ILE A 261 -9.83 -50.29 44.49
CA ILE A 261 -10.84 -49.23 44.42
C ILE A 261 -11.57 -49.30 43.08
N SER A 262 -12.91 -49.21 43.11
CA SER A 262 -13.76 -49.16 41.92
C SER A 262 -14.90 -48.15 42.08
N ASN A 263 -15.60 -47.86 40.98
CA ASN A 263 -16.76 -46.95 40.94
C ASN A 263 -16.49 -45.59 41.60
N VAL A 264 -15.36 -44.96 41.26
CA VAL A 264 -15.04 -43.60 41.71
C VAL A 264 -15.94 -42.64 40.94
N LEU A 265 -16.84 -41.98 41.65
CA LEU A 265 -17.82 -41.03 41.12
C LEU A 265 -17.74 -39.73 41.90
N ASP A 266 -17.74 -38.61 41.20
CA ASP A 266 -17.97 -37.28 41.77
C ASP A 266 -19.45 -36.90 41.71
N TRP A 267 -19.86 -36.01 42.63
CA TRP A 267 -21.24 -35.56 42.72
C TRP A 267 -21.31 -34.06 43.01
N ASP A 268 -22.11 -33.33 42.24
CA ASP A 268 -22.35 -31.88 42.44
C ASP A 268 -23.51 -31.57 43.42
N THR A 269 -24.11 -32.59 44.03
CA THR A 269 -25.43 -32.46 44.68
C THR A 269 -25.40 -32.82 46.18
N ARG A 270 -26.49 -33.41 46.69
CA ARG A 270 -26.69 -33.72 48.12
C ARG A 270 -25.72 -34.81 48.62
N GLU A 271 -25.26 -35.67 47.72
CA GLU A 271 -24.28 -36.72 47.99
C GLU A 271 -22.92 -36.16 48.43
N SER A 272 -22.03 -36.99 48.96
CA SER A 272 -20.64 -36.56 49.18
C SER A 272 -19.94 -36.20 47.86
N ASP A 273 -19.01 -35.25 47.89
CA ASP A 273 -18.30 -34.80 46.69
C ASP A 273 -17.66 -35.95 45.89
N ILE A 274 -17.15 -36.99 46.56
CA ILE A 274 -16.63 -38.19 45.90
C ILE A 274 -17.14 -39.44 46.61
N THR A 275 -17.59 -40.43 45.85
CA THR A 275 -17.90 -41.78 46.35
C THR A 275 -17.09 -42.84 45.63
N PHE A 276 -16.78 -43.95 46.28
CA PHE A 276 -16.11 -45.08 45.67
C PHE A 276 -16.42 -46.39 46.40
N ARG A 277 -16.02 -47.54 45.84
CA ARG A 277 -16.13 -48.86 46.47
C ARG A 277 -14.75 -49.46 46.71
N TYR A 278 -14.61 -50.15 47.84
CA TYR A 278 -13.42 -50.93 48.19
C TYR A 278 -13.85 -52.12 49.06
N ASN A 279 -13.42 -53.34 48.73
CA ASN A 279 -13.82 -54.58 49.42
C ASN A 279 -15.34 -54.69 49.65
N ASN A 280 -16.13 -54.46 48.58
CA ASN A 280 -17.61 -54.44 48.58
C ASN A 280 -18.29 -53.42 49.50
N LYS A 281 -17.54 -52.50 50.13
CA LYS A 281 -18.07 -51.41 50.96
C LYS A 281 -18.05 -50.09 50.20
N LYS A 282 -19.06 -49.25 50.42
CA LYS A 282 -19.14 -47.89 49.85
C LYS A 282 -18.44 -46.91 50.78
N PHE A 283 -17.59 -46.06 50.21
CA PHE A 283 -16.87 -45.00 50.88
C PHE A 283 -17.21 -43.64 50.28
N ALA A 284 -16.97 -42.59 51.05
CA ALA A 284 -17.21 -41.21 50.66
C ALA A 284 -16.11 -40.26 51.11
N LEU A 285 -15.82 -39.23 50.31
CA LEU A 285 -14.99 -38.09 50.68
C LEU A 285 -15.80 -36.81 50.49
N GLU A 286 -15.83 -35.96 51.51
CA GLU A 286 -16.42 -34.63 51.46
C GLU A 286 -15.30 -33.58 51.47
N ILE A 287 -15.30 -32.63 50.54
CA ILE A 287 -14.25 -31.62 50.37
C ILE A 287 -14.73 -30.26 50.83
N GLU A 288 -14.16 -29.82 51.95
CA GLU A 288 -14.61 -28.63 52.65
C GLU A 288 -13.65 -27.44 52.50
N THR A 289 -14.20 -26.30 52.10
CA THR A 289 -13.44 -25.04 51.99
C THR A 289 -13.58 -24.14 53.22
N GLY A 290 -14.41 -24.53 54.19
CA GLY A 290 -14.67 -23.78 55.43
C GLY A 290 -15.87 -22.83 55.35
N THR A 291 -16.50 -22.67 54.19
CA THR A 291 -17.74 -21.87 54.04
C THR A 291 -18.91 -22.49 54.80
N LEU A 292 -18.99 -23.83 54.86
CA LEU A 292 -20.08 -24.55 55.52
C LEU A 292 -20.06 -24.40 57.05
N LEU A 293 -18.90 -24.13 57.66
CA LEU A 293 -18.79 -23.84 59.10
C LEU A 293 -19.65 -22.64 59.55
N LYS A 294 -19.88 -21.67 58.64
CA LYS A 294 -20.76 -20.52 58.93
C LYS A 294 -22.24 -20.90 58.88
N LYS A 295 -22.59 -22.00 58.21
CA LYS A 295 -23.95 -22.48 58.00
C LYS A 295 -24.22 -23.73 58.85
N LYS A 296 -24.17 -23.57 60.19
CA LYS A 296 -24.21 -24.66 61.17
C LYS A 296 -25.32 -25.69 60.95
N ILE A 297 -26.54 -25.24 60.59
CA ILE A 297 -27.69 -26.13 60.34
C ILE A 297 -27.44 -27.01 59.10
N GLN A 298 -26.92 -26.42 58.01
CA GLN A 298 -26.60 -27.16 56.78
C GLN A 298 -25.45 -28.15 57.00
N LEU A 299 -24.43 -27.73 57.75
CA LEU A 299 -23.31 -28.60 58.13
C LEU A 299 -23.81 -29.81 58.93
N ARG A 300 -24.64 -29.58 59.95
CA ARG A 300 -25.21 -30.66 60.77
C ARG A 300 -26.03 -31.63 59.91
N ALA A 301 -26.95 -31.11 59.10
CA ALA A 301 -27.76 -31.93 58.21
C ALA A 301 -26.93 -32.76 57.22
N LYS A 302 -25.83 -32.20 56.71
CA LYS A 302 -24.89 -32.92 55.83
C LYS A 302 -24.15 -34.03 56.58
N VAL A 303 -23.65 -33.74 57.78
CA VAL A 303 -22.96 -34.72 58.64
C VAL A 303 -23.91 -35.86 59.03
N ASP A 304 -25.14 -35.55 59.42
CA ASP A 304 -26.17 -36.55 59.76
C ASP A 304 -26.45 -37.48 58.58
N TYR A 305 -26.62 -36.91 57.38
CA TYR A 305 -26.77 -37.67 56.14
C TYR A 305 -25.58 -38.60 55.85
N LEU A 306 -24.35 -38.09 56.01
CA LEU A 306 -23.14 -38.88 55.75
C LEU A 306 -22.98 -40.02 56.77
N ASN A 307 -23.30 -39.77 58.04
CA ASN A 307 -23.29 -40.79 59.10
C ASN A 307 -24.34 -41.87 58.87
N GLU A 308 -25.56 -41.49 58.49
CA GLU A 308 -26.62 -42.44 58.18
C GLU A 308 -26.23 -43.33 56.99
N LYS A 309 -25.70 -42.72 55.92
CA LYS A 309 -25.45 -43.40 54.65
C LYS A 309 -24.15 -44.21 54.62
N TYR A 310 -23.07 -43.67 55.18
CA TYR A 310 -21.72 -44.24 55.08
C TYR A 310 -21.16 -44.76 56.41
N LYS A 311 -21.82 -44.47 57.54
CA LYS A 311 -21.35 -44.83 58.89
C LYS A 311 -19.94 -44.30 59.12
N ASP A 312 -18.96 -45.19 59.31
CA ASP A 312 -17.54 -44.85 59.52
C ASP A 312 -16.70 -44.83 58.23
N ASN A 313 -17.32 -45.04 57.06
CA ASN A 313 -16.62 -45.16 55.77
C ASN A 313 -16.53 -43.83 55.01
N TRP A 314 -16.53 -42.70 55.71
CA TRP A 314 -16.36 -41.39 55.09
C TRP A 314 -15.37 -40.49 55.83
N MET A 315 -14.84 -39.49 55.13
CA MET A 315 -13.87 -38.54 55.67
C MET A 315 -14.03 -37.16 55.03
N ILE A 316 -13.83 -36.11 55.82
CA ILE A 316 -13.76 -34.73 55.34
C ILE A 316 -12.32 -34.40 54.96
N ILE A 317 -12.10 -33.87 53.76
CA ILE A 317 -10.84 -33.29 53.31
C ILE A 317 -11.00 -31.78 53.33
N VAL A 318 -10.22 -31.10 54.18
CA VAL A 318 -10.27 -29.64 54.25
C VAL A 318 -9.21 -29.01 53.35
N SER A 319 -9.57 -27.90 52.70
CA SER A 319 -8.65 -27.15 51.82
C SER A 319 -7.48 -26.52 52.57
N LYS A 320 -7.65 -26.20 53.86
CA LYS A 320 -6.63 -25.56 54.71
C LYS A 320 -6.44 -26.33 56.01
N LYS A 321 -5.19 -26.51 56.45
CA LYS A 321 -4.83 -27.28 57.67
C LYS A 321 -5.48 -26.73 58.95
N ASN A 322 -5.65 -25.41 59.05
CA ASN A 322 -6.28 -24.76 60.20
C ASN A 322 -7.78 -25.07 60.36
N LEU A 323 -8.42 -25.67 59.36
CA LEU A 323 -9.81 -26.13 59.44
C LEU A 323 -9.92 -27.51 60.09
N VAL A 324 -8.84 -28.30 60.15
CA VAL A 324 -8.86 -29.66 60.69
C VAL A 324 -9.45 -29.71 62.11
N PRO A 325 -8.99 -28.89 63.08
CA PRO A 325 -9.55 -28.93 64.44
C PRO A 325 -11.02 -28.51 64.50
N LYS A 326 -11.48 -27.67 63.56
CA LYS A 326 -12.87 -27.19 63.52
C LYS A 326 -13.82 -28.25 63.02
N TYR A 327 -13.38 -29.06 62.05
CA TYR A 327 -14.20 -30.14 61.50
C TYR A 327 -14.04 -31.46 62.25
N SER A 328 -12.98 -31.65 63.05
CA SER A 328 -12.71 -32.93 63.73
C SER A 328 -13.79 -33.34 64.74
N GLN A 329 -14.60 -32.40 65.21
CA GLN A 329 -15.76 -32.67 66.05
C GLN A 329 -16.90 -33.40 65.31
N PHE A 330 -16.90 -33.42 63.97
CA PHE A 330 -17.97 -34.01 63.15
C PHE A 330 -17.62 -35.38 62.57
N GLY A 331 -16.36 -35.83 62.69
CA GLY A 331 -15.94 -37.12 62.14
C GLY A 331 -14.46 -37.17 61.78
N ARG A 332 -14.11 -38.07 60.85
CA ARG A 332 -12.74 -38.20 60.34
C ARG A 332 -12.43 -37.02 59.43
N VAL A 333 -11.32 -36.33 59.69
CA VAL A 333 -10.90 -35.15 58.91
C VAL A 333 -9.44 -35.29 58.49
N SER A 334 -9.09 -34.81 57.31
CA SER A 334 -7.73 -34.73 56.79
C SER A 334 -7.43 -33.35 56.21
N SER A 335 -6.21 -32.85 56.43
CA SER A 335 -5.64 -31.83 55.53
C SER A 335 -5.24 -32.48 54.20
N ARG A 336 -5.00 -31.67 53.18
CA ARG A 336 -4.52 -32.13 51.85
C ARG A 336 -3.26 -33.00 51.94
N SER A 337 -2.25 -32.59 52.69
CA SER A 337 -1.00 -33.35 52.88
C SER A 337 -1.21 -34.73 53.51
N ASP A 338 -2.21 -34.86 54.38
CA ASP A 338 -2.37 -36.06 55.21
C ASP A 338 -3.33 -37.08 54.57
N VAL A 339 -3.98 -36.74 53.44
CA VAL A 339 -5.02 -37.57 52.81
C VAL A 339 -4.49 -38.96 52.50
N PRO A 340 -3.33 -39.16 51.84
CA PRO A 340 -2.89 -40.52 51.49
C PRO A 340 -2.68 -41.40 52.73
N LYS A 341 -2.09 -40.84 53.80
CA LYS A 341 -1.86 -41.56 55.06
C LYS A 341 -3.17 -41.94 55.73
N LYS A 342 -4.13 -41.00 55.82
CA LYS A 342 -5.43 -41.25 56.45
C LYS A 342 -6.30 -42.19 55.62
N LEU A 343 -6.23 -42.09 54.29
CA LEU A 343 -6.92 -42.99 53.37
C LEU A 343 -6.38 -44.43 53.49
N LYS A 344 -5.06 -44.63 53.52
CA LYS A 344 -4.45 -45.95 53.78
C LYS A 344 -4.96 -46.58 55.09
N LYS A 345 -5.02 -45.79 56.17
CA LYS A 345 -5.56 -46.23 57.46
C LYS A 345 -7.06 -46.56 57.36
N MET A 346 -7.85 -45.72 56.70
CA MET A 346 -9.30 -45.91 56.52
C MET A 346 -9.62 -47.19 55.75
N LEU A 347 -8.84 -47.48 54.70
CA LEU A 347 -8.98 -48.66 53.86
C LEU A 347 -8.32 -49.91 54.43
N LYS A 348 -7.59 -49.79 55.56
CA LYS A 348 -6.79 -50.87 56.17
C LYS A 348 -5.80 -51.48 55.18
N LEU A 349 -5.19 -50.64 54.34
CA LEU A 349 -4.14 -51.09 53.44
C LEU A 349 -2.93 -51.51 54.28
N VAL A 350 -2.52 -52.77 54.13
CA VAL A 350 -1.28 -53.26 54.74
C VAL A 350 -0.13 -52.38 54.20
N PRO A 351 0.78 -51.87 55.04
CA PRO A 351 1.96 -51.18 54.55
C PRO A 351 2.68 -52.14 53.58
N SER A 352 2.78 -51.77 52.30
CA SER A 352 3.72 -52.42 51.40
C SER A 352 5.10 -52.21 52.02
N LEU A 353 5.68 -53.29 52.58
CA LEU A 353 7.03 -53.30 53.12
C LEU A 353 8.05 -52.87 52.07
#